data_AF-A0AAX0KXA5-F1
#
_entry.id   AF-A0AAX0KXA5-F1
#
_cell.length_a   1.000
_cell.length_b   1.000
_cell.length_c   1.000
_cell.angle_alpha   90.00
_cell.angle_beta   90.00
_cell.angle_gamma   90.00
#
_symmetry.space_group_name_H-M   'P 1'
#
loop_
_entity.id
_entity.type
_entity.pdbx_description
1 polymer ?
#
loop_
_entity_poly.entity_id
_entity_poly.type
_entity_poly.pdbx_seq_one_letter_code
_entity_poly.pdbx_strand_id
1 'polypeptide(L)'
;MIDVHEMRQSLQRLGEVSDWKFALGLHIRFANPTLLYQTYPQEWMNFYTANGLVFVDPTVKWAMTHTGICDWSELADQDESNVFGQAAEFGLRFGKAIAIGETSRSAGFFTHPSRKIEDAEAEQARALLEELHEMTKGVELLPEGELERLRSELRF
;
A
#
# COMPACT_ATOMS: atom_id res chain seq x y z
N MET A 1 -0.86 0.22 23.55
CA MET A 1 -1.79 -0.73 22.92
C MET A 1 -2.20 -0.10 21.62
N ILE A 2 -2.10 -0.81 20.50
CA ILE A 2 -2.49 -0.27 19.20
C ILE A 2 -4.01 -0.08 19.20
N ASP A 3 -4.49 1.14 18.98
CA ASP A 3 -5.91 1.45 18.96
C ASP A 3 -6.50 1.16 17.57
N VAL A 4 -7.21 0.04 17.47
CA VAL A 4 -7.83 -0.41 16.21
C VAL A 4 -8.91 0.57 15.73
N HIS A 5 -9.59 1.25 16.65
CA HIS A 5 -10.61 2.22 16.29
C HIS A 5 -9.99 3.45 15.62
N GLU A 6 -8.93 3.98 16.21
CA GLU A 6 -8.17 5.09 15.64
C GLU A 6 -7.56 4.70 14.28
N MET A 7 -6.99 3.50 14.16
CA MET A 7 -6.48 3.00 12.88
C MET A 7 -7.56 2.93 11.80
N ARG A 8 -8.74 2.41 12.14
CA ARG A 8 -9.87 2.35 11.19
C ARG A 8 -10.31 3.75 10.76
N GLN A 9 -10.35 4.73 11.67
CA GLN A 9 -10.65 6.11 11.32
C GLN A 9 -9.59 6.69 10.36
N SER A 10 -8.30 6.45 10.61
CA SER A 10 -7.22 6.88 9.71
C SER A 10 -7.34 6.26 8.32
N LEU A 11 -7.69 4.97 8.24
CA LEU A 11 -7.91 4.26 6.97
C LEU A 11 -9.18 4.75 6.24
N GLN A 12 -10.24 5.08 6.98
CA GLN A 12 -11.46 5.64 6.42
C GLN A 12 -11.21 7.03 5.81
N ARG A 13 -10.49 7.90 6.53
CA ARG A 13 -10.08 9.21 6.00
C ARG A 13 -9.36 9.08 4.67
N LEU A 14 -8.48 8.08 4.52
CA LEU A 14 -7.75 7.84 3.28
C LEU A 14 -8.68 7.44 2.11
N GLY A 15 -9.78 6.76 2.39
CA GLY A 15 -10.84 6.49 1.41
C GLY A 15 -11.77 7.67 1.12
N GLU A 16 -11.80 8.68 1.98
CA GLU A 16 -12.59 9.92 1.80
C GLU A 16 -11.84 11.00 1.01
N VAL A 17 -10.50 10.92 0.93
CA VAL A 17 -9.66 11.89 0.19
C VAL A 17 -10.03 11.92 -1.31
N SER A 18 -10.31 10.75 -1.90
CA SER A 18 -10.58 10.62 -3.33
C SER A 18 -11.13 9.22 -3.66
N ASP A 19 -11.62 9.02 -4.89
CA ASP A 19 -12.14 7.74 -5.39
C ASP A 19 -11.05 6.69 -5.68
N TRP A 20 -10.00 6.64 -4.86
CA TRP A 20 -8.85 5.78 -5.08
C TRP A 20 -9.06 4.36 -4.58
N LYS A 21 -8.30 3.45 -5.19
CA LYS A 21 -8.03 2.13 -4.66
C LYS A 21 -6.57 2.06 -4.26
N PHE A 22 -6.27 1.37 -3.16
CA PHE A 22 -4.93 1.36 -2.60
C PHE A 22 -4.59 0.05 -1.89
N ALA A 23 -3.30 -0.18 -1.70
CA ALA A 23 -2.74 -1.21 -0.83
C ALA A 23 -1.70 -0.57 0.11
N LEU A 24 -1.82 -0.78 1.42
CA LEU A 24 -0.86 -0.33 2.42
C LEU A 24 -0.20 -1.54 3.09
N GLY A 25 1.12 -1.61 3.03
CA GLY A 25 1.94 -2.56 3.78
C GLY A 25 2.67 -1.84 4.90
N LEU A 26 2.33 -2.13 6.16
CA LEU A 26 2.98 -1.56 7.34
C LEU A 26 4.03 -2.51 7.91
N HIS A 27 5.15 -1.95 8.34
CA HIS A 27 6.29 -2.65 8.94
C HIS A 27 6.74 -3.87 8.10
N ILE A 28 7.18 -3.60 6.87
CA ILE A 28 7.62 -4.59 5.88
C ILE A 28 8.99 -5.15 6.28
N ARG A 29 9.09 -6.48 6.33
CA ARG A 29 10.32 -7.24 6.52
C ARG A 29 10.40 -8.37 5.51
N PHE A 30 11.54 -8.52 4.82
CA PHE A 30 11.72 -9.53 3.78
C PHE A 30 10.60 -9.53 2.71
N ALA A 31 10.21 -8.33 2.25
CA ALA A 31 9.10 -8.10 1.33
C ALA A 31 7.69 -8.52 1.84
N ASN A 32 7.57 -8.89 3.11
CA ASN A 32 6.29 -9.23 3.74
C ASN A 32 5.87 -8.14 4.74
N PRO A 33 4.71 -7.49 4.54
CA PRO A 33 4.16 -6.55 5.51
C PRO A 33 3.64 -7.27 6.76
N THR A 34 3.82 -6.65 7.93
CA THR A 34 3.24 -7.18 9.17
C THR A 34 1.73 -6.99 9.20
N LEU A 35 1.27 -5.83 8.73
CA LEU A 35 -0.14 -5.50 8.49
C LEU A 35 -0.32 -5.08 7.03
N LEU A 36 -1.34 -5.63 6.38
CA LEU A 36 -1.66 -5.37 4.98
C LEU A 36 -3.13 -4.96 4.87
N TYR A 37 -3.36 -3.85 4.18
CA TYR A 37 -4.69 -3.28 3.91
C TYR A 37 -4.83 -3.08 2.42
N GLN A 38 -5.94 -3.53 1.84
CA GLN A 38 -6.15 -3.41 0.41
C GLN A 38 -7.60 -3.11 0.11
N THR A 39 -7.83 -2.17 -0.80
CA THR A 39 -9.16 -1.82 -1.34
C THR A 39 -9.29 -2.16 -2.82
N TYR A 40 -8.27 -2.81 -3.40
CA TYR A 40 -8.28 -3.27 -4.78
C TYR A 40 -9.40 -4.29 -5.05
N PRO A 41 -9.87 -4.41 -6.30
CA PRO A 41 -10.79 -5.47 -6.69
C PRO A 41 -10.23 -6.86 -6.34
N GLN A 42 -11.08 -7.74 -5.80
CA GLN A 42 -10.68 -9.09 -5.41
C GLN A 42 -10.09 -9.89 -6.60
N GLU A 43 -10.61 -9.66 -7.80
CA GLU A 43 -10.14 -10.28 -9.04
C GLU A 43 -8.68 -9.92 -9.33
N TRP A 44 -8.32 -8.64 -9.17
CA TRP A 44 -6.92 -8.19 -9.28
C TRP A 44 -6.05 -8.82 -8.21
N MET A 45 -6.48 -8.82 -6.95
CA MET A 45 -5.69 -9.40 -5.85
C MET A 45 -5.41 -10.89 -6.09
N ASN A 46 -6.42 -11.65 -6.52
CA ASN A 46 -6.28 -13.06 -6.86
C ASN A 46 -5.31 -13.27 -8.03
N PHE A 47 -5.46 -12.48 -9.10
CA PHE A 47 -4.59 -12.53 -10.26
C PHE A 47 -3.14 -12.20 -9.91
N TYR A 48 -2.93 -11.13 -9.13
CA TYR A 48 -1.62 -10.66 -8.68
C TYR A 48 -0.89 -11.73 -7.86
N THR A 49 -1.58 -12.37 -6.92
CA THR A 49 -1.01 -13.45 -6.11
C THR A 49 -0.75 -14.70 -6.92
N ALA A 50 -1.70 -15.15 -7.75
CA ALA A 50 -1.57 -16.38 -8.52
C ALA A 50 -0.40 -16.34 -9.52
N ASN A 51 -0.09 -15.17 -10.06
CA ASN A 51 1.01 -14.97 -11.00
C ASN A 51 2.33 -14.53 -10.31
N GLY A 52 2.35 -14.42 -8.98
CA GLY A 52 3.56 -14.02 -8.23
C GLY A 52 4.06 -12.61 -8.60
N LEU A 53 3.15 -11.69 -8.94
CA LEU A 53 3.52 -10.38 -9.48
C LEU A 53 4.36 -9.55 -8.51
N VAL A 54 4.25 -9.79 -7.19
CA VAL A 54 5.07 -9.14 -6.16
C VAL A 54 6.58 -9.19 -6.42
N PHE A 55 7.07 -10.25 -7.09
CA PHE A 55 8.50 -10.42 -7.37
C PHE A 55 8.98 -9.58 -8.56
N VAL A 56 8.07 -9.22 -9.46
CA VAL A 56 8.38 -8.48 -10.69
C VAL A 56 7.91 -7.04 -10.64
N ASP A 57 6.97 -6.70 -9.76
CA ASP A 57 6.35 -5.39 -9.60
C ASP A 57 7.38 -4.26 -9.37
N PRO A 58 7.47 -3.28 -10.28
CA PRO A 58 8.40 -2.17 -10.16
C PRO A 58 8.14 -1.30 -8.92
N THR A 59 6.88 -1.15 -8.52
CA THR A 59 6.51 -0.32 -7.36
C THR A 59 6.97 -0.95 -6.06
N VAL A 60 6.85 -2.28 -5.95
CA VAL A 60 7.37 -3.03 -4.79
C VAL A 60 8.88 -2.92 -4.73
N LYS A 61 9.59 -3.15 -5.84
CA LYS A 61 11.05 -3.00 -5.93
C LYS A 61 11.52 -1.60 -5.54
N TRP A 62 10.87 -0.57 -6.08
CA TRP A 62 11.15 0.83 -5.75
C TRP A 62 10.91 1.11 -4.27
N ALA A 63 9.76 0.69 -3.74
CA ALA A 63 9.39 0.91 -2.34
C ALA A 63 10.33 0.20 -1.37
N MET A 64 11.03 -0.86 -1.77
CA MET A 64 12.03 -1.54 -0.93
C MET A 64 13.38 -0.82 -0.88
N THR A 65 13.66 0.06 -1.85
CA THR A 65 14.98 0.68 -2.04
C THR A 65 14.98 2.20 -1.88
N HIS A 66 13.81 2.83 -1.93
CA HIS A 66 13.65 4.29 -1.88
C HIS A 66 12.62 4.71 -0.83
N THR A 67 12.65 5.99 -0.44
CA THR A 67 11.59 6.64 0.34
C THR A 67 11.07 7.84 -0.44
N GLY A 68 9.85 8.29 -0.13
CA GLY A 68 9.20 9.41 -0.80
C GLY A 68 7.98 8.97 -1.60
N ILE A 69 7.66 9.73 -2.65
CA ILE A 69 6.54 9.51 -3.56
C ILE A 69 7.12 9.29 -4.97
N CYS A 70 6.62 8.30 -5.70
CA CYS A 70 7.02 8.01 -7.08
C CYS A 70 5.80 7.71 -7.96
N ASP A 71 5.74 8.34 -9.12
CA ASP A 71 4.72 8.05 -10.13
C ASP A 71 4.99 6.73 -10.85
N TRP A 72 3.95 5.94 -11.12
CA TRP A 72 4.10 4.71 -11.91
C TRP A 72 4.72 4.98 -13.29
N SER A 73 4.47 6.15 -13.88
CA SER A 73 5.09 6.53 -15.16
C SER A 73 6.60 6.65 -15.11
N GLU A 74 7.19 6.96 -13.95
CA GLU A 74 8.65 7.00 -13.78
C GLU A 74 9.25 5.59 -13.69
N LEU A 75 8.43 4.59 -13.37
CA LEU A 75 8.81 3.19 -13.25
C LEU A 75 8.45 2.38 -14.51
N ALA A 76 7.83 3.00 -15.52
CA ALA A 76 7.32 2.31 -16.70
C ALA A 76 8.41 1.55 -17.47
N ASP A 77 9.62 2.12 -17.57
CA ASP A 77 10.76 1.48 -18.24
C ASP A 77 11.27 0.23 -17.49
N GLN A 78 10.91 0.07 -16.21
CA GLN A 78 11.27 -1.07 -15.36
C GLN A 78 10.16 -2.15 -15.34
N ASP A 79 9.00 -1.89 -15.95
CA ASP A 79 7.84 -2.79 -15.97
C ASP A 79 7.92 -3.86 -17.07
N GLU A 80 8.98 -4.66 -17.03
CA GLU A 80 9.23 -5.72 -18.03
C GLU A 80 8.11 -6.77 -18.09
N SER A 81 7.38 -6.95 -16.98
CA SER A 81 6.27 -7.92 -16.86
C SER A 81 4.90 -7.29 -17.13
N ASN A 82 4.84 -6.02 -17.53
CA ASN A 82 3.60 -5.30 -17.82
C ASN A 82 2.58 -5.36 -16.65
N VAL A 83 3.06 -5.22 -15.42
CA VAL A 83 2.22 -5.21 -14.21
C VAL A 83 1.24 -4.05 -14.25
N PHE A 84 1.65 -2.86 -14.72
CA PHE A 84 0.78 -1.69 -14.79
C PHE A 84 -0.30 -1.84 -15.86
N GLY A 85 0.04 -2.41 -17.02
CA GLY A 85 -0.94 -2.72 -18.06
C GLY A 85 -1.96 -3.76 -17.59
N GLN A 86 -1.51 -4.82 -16.92
CA GLN A 86 -2.41 -5.82 -16.33
C GLN A 86 -3.31 -5.19 -15.25
N ALA A 87 -2.78 -4.36 -14.36
CA ALA A 87 -3.56 -3.65 -13.35
C ALA A 87 -4.64 -2.76 -13.98
N ALA A 88 -4.34 -2.11 -15.11
CA ALA A 88 -5.28 -1.24 -15.84
C ALA A 88 -6.50 -1.99 -16.38
N GLU A 89 -6.39 -3.29 -16.69
CA GLU A 89 -7.52 -4.15 -17.08
C GLU A 89 -8.54 -4.31 -15.96
N PHE A 90 -8.10 -4.21 -14.70
CA PHE A 90 -8.95 -4.23 -13.50
C PHE A 90 -9.33 -2.83 -12.99
N GLY A 91 -9.10 -1.78 -13.80
CA GLY A 91 -9.45 -0.40 -13.45
C GLY A 91 -8.41 0.34 -12.58
N LEU A 92 -7.23 -0.25 -12.36
CA LEU A 92 -6.14 0.36 -11.60
C LEU A 92 -5.15 1.02 -12.57
N ARG A 93 -5.38 2.29 -12.90
CA ARG A 93 -4.73 2.95 -14.06
C ARG A 93 -3.67 3.96 -13.71
N PHE A 94 -4.03 4.95 -12.90
CA PHE A 94 -3.17 6.08 -12.59
C PHE A 94 -2.61 5.91 -11.18
N GLY A 95 -1.38 5.40 -11.08
CA GLY A 95 -0.83 5.01 -9.79
C GLY A 95 0.35 5.84 -9.29
N LYS A 96 0.47 5.88 -7.96
CA LYS A 96 1.63 6.38 -7.22
C LYS A 96 2.06 5.34 -6.18
N ALA A 97 3.36 5.19 -6.00
CA ALA A 97 3.97 4.45 -4.91
C ALA A 97 4.50 5.43 -3.86
N ILE A 98 4.28 5.13 -2.59
CA ILE A 98 4.77 5.92 -1.46
C ILE A 98 5.50 4.98 -0.52
N ALA A 99 6.71 5.34 -0.10
CA ALA A 99 7.49 4.54 0.84
C ALA A 99 8.09 5.43 1.94
N ILE A 100 8.01 4.95 3.17
CA ILE A 100 8.52 5.64 4.36
C ILE A 100 9.27 4.67 5.27
N GLY A 101 10.12 5.22 6.13
CA GLY A 101 10.87 4.48 7.14
C GLY A 101 12.09 3.76 6.58
N GLU A 102 13.25 4.01 7.18
CA GLU A 102 14.52 3.38 6.75
C GLU A 102 14.70 1.99 7.37
N THR A 103 14.56 1.89 8.71
CA THR A 103 14.77 0.65 9.46
C THR A 103 13.52 -0.22 9.53
N SER A 104 12.38 0.41 9.80
CA SER A 104 11.07 -0.21 9.74
C SER A 104 10.35 0.41 8.56
N ARG A 105 10.23 -0.33 7.46
CA ARG A 105 9.73 0.21 6.20
C ARG A 105 8.22 0.07 6.10
N SER A 106 7.54 1.05 5.53
CA SER A 106 6.12 0.94 5.19
C SER A 106 5.88 1.55 3.83
N ALA A 107 4.93 1.00 3.09
CA ALA A 107 4.65 1.42 1.73
C ALA A 107 3.15 1.47 1.47
N GLY A 108 2.75 2.43 0.64
CA GLY A 108 1.41 2.55 0.10
C GLY A 108 1.46 2.60 -1.43
N PHE A 109 0.57 1.84 -2.06
CA PHE A 109 0.41 1.82 -3.51
C PHE A 109 -1.00 2.29 -3.80
N PHE A 110 -1.13 3.42 -4.48
CA PHE A 110 -2.38 4.13 -4.68
C PHE A 110 -2.69 4.19 -6.16
N THR A 111 -3.97 4.08 -6.51
CA THR A 111 -4.43 4.14 -7.89
C THR A 111 -5.73 4.90 -7.99
N HIS A 112 -5.86 5.72 -9.03
CA HIS A 112 -7.10 6.37 -9.41
C HIS A 112 -7.61 5.76 -10.72
N PRO A 113 -8.93 5.51 -10.88
CA PRO A 113 -9.47 4.90 -12.09
C PRO A 113 -9.50 5.80 -13.33
N SER A 114 -9.49 7.14 -13.20
CA SER A 114 -9.87 8.05 -14.30
C SER A 114 -8.93 9.22 -14.55
N ARG A 115 -8.12 9.65 -13.58
CA ARG A 115 -7.15 10.75 -13.74
C ARG A 115 -5.88 10.50 -12.93
N LYS A 116 -4.83 11.27 -13.21
CA LYS A 116 -3.62 11.29 -12.38
C LYS A 116 -3.95 11.71 -10.95
N ILE A 117 -3.29 11.07 -9.98
CA ILE A 117 -3.29 11.49 -8.59
C ILE A 117 -2.51 12.79 -8.49
N GLU A 118 -3.10 13.83 -7.90
CA GLU A 118 -2.44 15.13 -7.75
C GLU A 118 -1.39 15.11 -6.63
N ASP A 119 -0.45 16.06 -6.64
CA ASP A 119 0.64 16.06 -5.66
C ASP A 119 0.14 16.36 -4.24
N ALA A 120 -0.85 17.25 -4.09
CA ALA A 120 -1.48 17.54 -2.79
C ALA A 120 -2.19 16.31 -2.22
N GLU A 121 -2.82 15.55 -3.11
CA GLU A 121 -3.49 14.29 -2.86
C GLU A 121 -2.48 13.21 -2.41
N ALA A 122 -1.36 13.08 -3.13
CA ALA A 122 -0.28 12.15 -2.77
C ALA A 122 0.38 12.50 -1.44
N GLU A 123 0.54 13.80 -1.13
CA GLU A 123 1.10 14.26 0.12
C GLU A 123 0.18 13.97 1.32
N GLN A 124 -1.14 14.07 1.15
CA GLN A 124 -2.11 13.63 2.16
C GLN A 124 -2.00 12.12 2.41
N ALA A 125 -1.90 11.33 1.34
CA ALA A 125 -1.69 9.89 1.45
C ALA A 125 -0.37 9.53 2.17
N ARG A 126 0.70 10.29 1.92
CA ARG A 126 1.99 10.16 2.59
C ARG A 126 1.87 10.46 4.09
N ALA A 127 1.24 11.57 4.46
CA ALA A 127 1.02 11.94 5.85
C ALA A 127 0.20 10.90 6.63
N LEU A 128 -0.86 10.36 6.00
CA LEU A 128 -1.65 9.28 6.59
C LEU A 128 -0.86 7.97 6.73
N LEU A 129 0.00 7.64 5.77
CA LEU A 129 0.90 6.48 5.88
C LEU A 129 1.90 6.66 7.04
N GLU A 130 2.42 7.87 7.26
CA GLU A 130 3.29 8.20 8.39
C GLU A 130 2.56 8.08 9.74
N GLU A 131 1.33 8.59 9.81
CA GLU A 131 0.48 8.45 11.00
C GLU A 131 0.25 6.96 11.33
N LEU A 132 -0.19 6.17 10.34
CA LEU A 132 -0.40 4.74 10.52
C LEU A 132 0.87 4.00 10.93
N HIS A 133 2.02 4.35 10.33
CA HIS A 133 3.31 3.75 10.66
C HIS A 133 3.71 3.98 12.12
N GLU A 134 3.59 5.22 12.61
CA GLU A 134 3.93 5.52 14.00
C GLU A 134 2.92 4.93 14.98
N MET A 135 1.62 4.93 14.65
CA MET A 135 0.59 4.28 15.45
C MET A 135 0.81 2.77 15.61
N THR A 136 1.33 2.11 14.58
CA THR A 136 1.57 0.65 14.59
C THR A 136 3.00 0.27 14.95
N LYS A 137 3.83 1.21 15.39
CA LYS A 137 5.22 0.95 15.73
C LYS A 137 5.36 -0.12 16.81
N GLY A 138 6.21 -1.11 16.55
CA GLY A 138 6.41 -2.24 17.46
C GLY A 138 5.35 -3.34 17.30
N VAL A 139 4.44 -3.23 16.33
CA VAL A 139 3.49 -4.29 15.98
C VAL A 139 4.21 -5.61 15.69
N GLU A 140 5.40 -5.56 15.10
CA GLU A 140 6.20 -6.75 14.80
C GLU A 140 6.67 -7.54 16.04
N LEU A 141 6.56 -6.96 17.24
CA LEU A 141 6.92 -7.59 18.52
C LEU A 141 5.72 -8.21 19.22
N LEU A 142 4.51 -8.02 18.69
CA LEU A 142 3.29 -8.56 19.29
C LEU A 142 3.22 -10.09 19.10
N PRO A 143 2.63 -10.82 20.07
CA PRO A 143 2.36 -12.24 19.90
C PRO A 143 1.45 -12.51 18.69
N GLU A 144 1.63 -13.65 18.02
CA GLU A 144 0.88 -13.97 16.80
C GLU A 144 -0.65 -13.91 17.00
N GLY A 145 -1.17 -14.36 18.15
CA GLY A 145 -2.61 -14.28 18.43
C GLY A 145 -3.16 -12.84 18.49
N GLU A 146 -2.34 -11.86 18.89
CA GLU A 146 -2.72 -10.45 18.85
C GLU A 146 -2.61 -9.87 17.44
N LEU A 147 -1.60 -10.29 16.67
CA LEU A 147 -1.47 -9.95 15.25
C LEU A 147 -2.64 -10.47 14.41
N GLU A 148 -3.05 -11.73 14.64
CA GLU A 148 -4.22 -12.33 13.99
C GLU A 148 -5.50 -11.54 14.30
N ARG A 149 -5.69 -11.15 15.57
CA ARG A 149 -6.82 -10.30 15.96
C ARG A 149 -6.80 -8.97 15.21
N LEU A 150 -5.67 -8.27 15.21
CA LEU A 150 -5.51 -7.00 14.49
C LEU A 150 -5.83 -7.18 13.00
N ARG A 151 -5.22 -8.16 12.32
CA ARG A 151 -5.48 -8.45 10.91
C ARG A 151 -6.94 -8.76 10.64
N SER A 152 -7.63 -9.48 11.54
CA SER A 152 -9.05 -9.82 11.39
C SER A 152 -9.96 -8.60 11.56
N GLU A 153 -9.68 -7.73 12.52
CA GLU A 153 -10.47 -6.51 12.76
C GLU A 153 -10.25 -5.46 11.66
N LEU A 154 -9.23 -5.64 10.82
CA LEU A 154 -8.82 -4.65 9.83
C LEU A 154 -9.14 -5.08 8.39
N ARG A 155 -9.86 -6.19 8.21
CA ARG A 155 -10.45 -6.59 6.92
C ARG A 155 -11.68 -5.73 6.62
N PHE A 156 -11.71 -5.18 5.41
CA PHE A 156 -12.84 -4.45 4.84
C PHE A 156 -13.60 -5.33 3.84
#